data_AF-A0A6J4CWJ3-F1
#
_entry.id   AF-A0A6J4CWJ3-F1
#
_cell.length_a   1.000
_cell.length_b   1.000
_cell.length_c   1.000
_cell.angle_alpha   90.00
_cell.angle_beta   90.00
_cell.angle_gamma   90.00
#
_symmetry.space_group_name_H-M   'P 1'
#
loop_
_entity.id
_entity.type
_entity.pdbx_description
1 polymer ?
#
loop_
_entity_poly.entity_id
_entity_poly.type
_entity_poly.pdbx_seq_one_letter_code
_entity_poly.pdbx_strand_id
1 'polypeptide(L)'
;MTILFTTEQFYPLQTGTAIADYNLCLALSRFGHVVYVITSSMFNFSRLTRKGPIRLISSGGLSKEAVEISPNLFVIDFFIVYEEDNWRGQLEDYQKFLISFECDLLVNIALRTWSTDYILDKFPLVKAKKKILRSHEEWSIMDNIVSWKRFIKDALKALLTLHIIHRDSHPWWQQYRFKKSLKYYDCVYSLHKGSHGYDYLKPYCTADILPNGVFEKDICPPKTIASALTEQQNNRTTEQQNNRTTEQLSRPSFKTLST
;
A
#
# COMPACT_ATOMS: atom_id res chain seq x y z
N MET A 1 -1.48 17.52 17.97
CA MET A 1 -0.24 16.76 17.75
C MET A 1 0.25 17.03 16.34
N THR A 2 1.56 16.98 16.13
CA THR A 2 2.17 16.94 14.80
C THR A 2 2.39 15.49 14.41
N ILE A 3 1.76 15.08 13.31
CA ILE A 3 1.84 13.72 12.76
C ILE A 3 2.60 13.79 11.44
N LEU A 4 3.63 12.97 11.29
CA LEU A 4 4.30 12.73 10.02
C LEU A 4 3.84 11.38 9.48
N PHE A 5 3.30 11.37 8.27
CA PHE A 5 2.78 10.20 7.60
C PHE A 5 3.62 9.94 6.35
N THR A 6 3.98 8.70 6.06
CA THR A 6 4.75 8.35 4.86
C THR A 6 4.05 7.25 4.08
N THR A 7 3.86 7.48 2.79
CA THR A 7 3.21 6.53 1.88
C THR A 7 3.74 6.74 0.47
N GLU A 8 3.73 5.70 -0.35
CA GLU A 8 4.17 5.79 -1.74
C GLU A 8 3.16 6.56 -2.60
N GLN A 9 1.87 6.32 -2.33
CA GLN A 9 0.74 6.81 -3.12
C GLN A 9 -0.20 7.58 -2.20
N PHE A 10 -0.57 8.78 -2.62
CA PHE A 10 -1.48 9.63 -1.88
C PHE A 10 -2.34 10.48 -2.83
N TYR A 11 -3.20 11.33 -2.27
CA TYR A 11 -3.90 12.37 -3.03
C TYR A 11 -2.97 13.04 -4.06
N PRO A 12 -3.39 13.29 -5.31
CA PRO A 12 -4.75 13.16 -5.85
C PRO A 12 -5.09 11.78 -6.44
N LEU A 13 -4.27 10.75 -6.20
CA LEU A 13 -4.52 9.41 -6.72
C LEU A 13 -5.80 8.81 -6.13
N GLN A 14 -6.52 8.04 -6.96
CA GLN A 14 -7.76 7.34 -6.59
C GLN A 14 -7.55 5.82 -6.49
N THR A 15 -6.32 5.37 -6.21
CA THR A 15 -6.06 3.96 -5.89
C THR A 15 -6.64 3.62 -4.51
N GLY A 16 -6.94 2.34 -4.26
CA GLY A 16 -7.51 1.91 -2.97
C GLY A 16 -6.66 2.36 -1.77
N THR A 17 -5.34 2.20 -1.88
CA THR A 17 -4.37 2.63 -0.86
C THR A 17 -4.38 4.15 -0.67
N ALA A 18 -4.28 4.92 -1.76
CA ALA A 18 -4.26 6.38 -1.68
C ALA A 18 -5.54 6.95 -1.05
N ILE A 19 -6.71 6.39 -1.38
CA ILE A 19 -8.00 6.79 -0.80
C ILE A 19 -8.06 6.45 0.70
N ALA A 20 -7.65 5.24 1.10
CA ALA A 20 -7.67 4.81 2.49
C ALA A 20 -6.74 5.67 3.37
N ASP A 21 -5.53 5.97 2.88
CA ASP A 21 -4.56 6.83 3.56
C ASP A 21 -5.03 8.28 3.64
N TYR A 22 -5.57 8.80 2.54
CA TYR A 22 -6.12 10.17 2.51
C TYR A 22 -7.24 10.34 3.52
N ASN A 23 -8.20 9.42 3.57
CA ASN A 23 -9.33 9.50 4.50
C ASN A 23 -8.88 9.40 5.96
N LEU A 24 -7.87 8.55 6.27
CA LEU A 24 -7.29 8.50 7.60
C LEU A 24 -6.62 9.84 7.97
N CYS A 25 -5.79 10.39 7.08
CA CYS A 25 -5.11 11.67 7.32
C CYS A 25 -6.11 12.83 7.46
N LEU A 26 -7.17 12.84 6.64
CA LEU A 26 -8.24 13.84 6.72
C LEU A 26 -9.04 13.73 8.03
N ALA A 27 -9.30 12.51 8.50
CA ALA A 27 -9.93 12.32 9.80
C ALA A 27 -9.05 12.87 10.92
N LEU A 28 -7.76 12.51 10.93
CA LEU A 28 -6.80 13.01 11.92
C LEU A 28 -6.68 14.54 11.90
N SER A 29 -6.67 15.16 10.72
CA SER A 29 -6.61 16.62 10.63
C SER A 29 -7.90 17.30 11.15
N ARG A 30 -9.06 16.70 10.88
CA ARG A 30 -10.36 17.14 11.42
C ARG A 30 -10.48 16.96 12.94
N PHE A 31 -9.75 16.00 13.52
CA PHE A 31 -9.58 15.87 14.97
C PHE A 31 -8.59 16.89 15.58
N GLY A 32 -8.16 17.89 14.81
CA GLY A 32 -7.31 18.98 15.29
C GLY A 32 -5.81 18.66 15.32
N HIS A 33 -5.38 17.61 14.62
CA HIS A 33 -3.96 17.32 14.45
C HIS A 33 -3.39 18.03 13.22
N VAL A 34 -2.11 18.38 13.29
CA VAL A 34 -1.36 18.86 12.12
C VAL A 34 -0.73 17.65 11.46
N VAL A 35 -1.17 17.32 10.25
CA VAL A 35 -0.75 16.11 9.53
C VAL A 35 0.10 16.52 8.33
N TYR A 36 1.34 16.07 8.31
CA TYR A 36 2.23 16.17 7.17
C TYR A 36 2.33 14.79 6.50
N VAL A 37 2.17 14.73 5.19
CA VAL A 37 2.25 13.50 4.41
C VAL A 37 3.41 13.59 3.44
N ILE A 38 4.42 12.75 3.61
CA ILE A 38 5.49 12.55 2.63
C ILE A 38 5.03 11.51 1.62
N THR A 39 5.09 11.87 0.33
CA THR A 39 4.70 11.00 -0.79
C THR A 39 5.50 11.34 -2.04
N SER A 40 5.39 10.49 -3.07
CA SER A 40 5.99 10.80 -4.36
C SER A 40 5.23 11.91 -5.10
N SER A 41 5.98 12.75 -5.80
CA SER A 41 5.46 13.68 -6.81
C SER A 41 5.19 13.02 -8.16
N MET A 42 5.40 11.71 -8.26
CA MET A 42 5.27 10.93 -9.49
C MET A 42 4.40 9.69 -9.26
N PHE A 43 3.64 9.32 -10.28
CA PHE A 43 2.93 8.03 -10.35
C PHE A 43 2.87 7.57 -11.79
N ASN A 44 3.30 6.33 -12.09
CA ASN A 44 3.36 5.78 -13.45
C ASN A 44 3.96 6.77 -14.47
N PHE A 45 5.16 7.31 -14.17
CA PHE A 45 5.88 8.29 -15.00
C PHE A 45 5.18 9.63 -15.22
N SER A 46 4.05 9.88 -14.53
CA SER A 46 3.30 11.13 -14.61
C SER A 46 3.52 11.97 -13.36
N ARG A 47 3.76 13.27 -13.55
CA ARG A 47 3.90 14.22 -12.44
C ARG A 47 2.54 14.51 -11.82
N LEU A 48 2.45 14.37 -10.50
CA LEU A 48 1.29 14.73 -9.71
C LEU A 48 1.32 16.23 -9.41
N THR A 49 0.16 16.87 -9.50
CA THR A 49 -0.01 18.28 -9.13
C THR A 49 -1.00 18.39 -7.98
N ARG A 50 -0.62 19.12 -6.94
CA ARG A 50 -1.47 19.42 -5.78
C ARG A 50 -1.67 20.92 -5.70
N LYS A 51 -2.87 21.34 -5.30
CA LYS A 51 -3.26 22.74 -5.19
C LYS A 51 -3.63 23.04 -3.75
N GLY A 52 -3.21 24.19 -3.26
CA GLY A 52 -3.49 24.66 -1.91
C GLY A 52 -2.49 25.73 -1.45
N PRO A 53 -2.72 26.36 -0.30
CA PRO A 53 -1.72 27.19 0.36
C PRO A 53 -0.40 26.45 0.53
N ILE A 54 0.71 27.15 0.29
CA ILE A 54 2.05 26.57 0.42
C ILE A 54 2.67 27.06 1.73
N ARG A 55 3.20 26.12 2.51
CA ARG A 55 4.03 26.39 3.68
C ARG A 55 5.43 25.84 3.45
N LEU A 56 6.44 26.66 3.68
CA LEU A 56 7.82 26.18 3.72
C LEU A 56 8.11 25.53 5.07
N ILE A 57 8.67 24.33 5.03
CA ILE A 57 9.08 23.57 6.21
C ILE A 57 10.53 23.13 6.04
N SER A 58 11.26 23.07 7.17
CA SER A 58 12.67 22.71 7.16
C SER A 58 12.92 21.49 8.05
N SER A 59 13.72 20.55 7.55
CA SER A 59 14.18 19.39 8.32
C SER A 59 15.47 18.83 7.73
N GLY A 60 16.44 18.49 8.59
CA GLY A 60 17.69 17.85 8.15
C GLY A 60 18.53 18.72 7.20
N GLY A 61 18.47 20.05 7.36
CA GLY A 61 19.14 21.01 6.46
C GLY A 61 18.45 21.20 5.11
N LEU A 62 17.29 20.57 4.88
CA LEU A 62 16.50 20.71 3.67
C LEU A 62 15.31 21.63 3.93
N SER A 63 14.97 22.45 2.93
CA SER A 63 13.72 23.20 2.90
C SER A 63 12.79 22.57 1.84
N LYS A 64 11.55 22.32 2.21
CA LYS A 64 10.53 21.71 1.36
C LYS A 64 9.25 22.52 1.40
N GLU A 65 8.56 22.54 0.27
CA GLU A 65 7.19 23.03 0.18
C GLU A 65 6.24 21.95 0.71
N ALA A 66 5.31 22.38 1.55
CA ALA A 66 4.21 21.59 2.05
C ALA A 66 2.90 22.23 1.56
N VAL A 67 2.18 21.53 0.68
CA VAL A 67 0.93 22.01 0.09
C VAL A 67 -0.24 21.60 0.99
N GLU A 68 -1.00 22.56 1.50
CA GLU A 68 -2.17 22.33 2.32
C GLU A 68 -3.37 21.93 1.44
N ILE A 69 -3.71 20.64 1.41
CA ILE A 69 -4.81 20.11 0.59
C ILE A 69 -6.15 20.10 1.34
N SER A 70 -6.12 20.26 2.66
CA SER A 70 -7.26 20.43 3.55
C SER A 70 -6.76 21.09 4.84
N PRO A 71 -7.61 21.76 5.65
CA PRO A 71 -7.16 22.38 6.89
C PRO A 71 -6.34 21.42 7.76
N ASN A 72 -5.12 21.85 8.12
CA ASN A 72 -4.15 21.07 8.89
C ASN A 72 -3.63 19.78 8.22
N LEU A 73 -3.86 19.57 6.92
CA LEU A 73 -3.39 18.43 6.15
C LEU A 73 -2.49 18.89 5.00
N PHE A 74 -1.20 18.64 5.15
CA PHE A 74 -0.15 19.11 4.25
C PHE A 74 0.50 17.93 3.53
N VAL A 75 0.83 18.11 2.26
CA VAL A 75 1.58 17.13 1.47
C VAL A 75 2.96 17.67 1.11
N ILE A 76 3.98 16.85 1.33
CA ILE A 76 5.39 17.13 1.06
C ILE A 76 5.86 16.17 -0.03
N ASP A 77 6.25 16.75 -1.15
CA ASP A 77 6.58 15.98 -2.34
C ASP A 77 8.07 15.65 -2.43
N PHE A 78 8.38 14.38 -2.72
CA PHE A 78 9.71 13.96 -3.15
C PHE A 78 9.63 13.39 -4.56
N PHE A 79 10.57 13.78 -5.42
CA PHE A 79 10.69 13.15 -6.74
C PHE A 79 11.30 11.77 -6.57
N ILE A 80 10.45 10.74 -6.58
CA ILE A 80 10.86 9.34 -6.46
C ILE A 80 10.08 8.50 -7.49
N VAL A 81 10.81 7.77 -8.32
CA VAL A 81 10.26 6.97 -9.43
C VAL A 81 10.79 5.54 -9.36
N TYR A 82 10.00 4.59 -9.84
CA TYR A 82 10.42 3.20 -10.01
C TYR A 82 10.87 2.98 -11.45
N GLU A 83 12.17 2.77 -11.65
CA GLU A 83 12.83 2.62 -12.95
C GLU A 83 13.89 1.54 -12.87
N GLU A 84 13.96 0.68 -13.91
CA GLU A 84 14.96 -0.39 -14.02
C GLU A 84 15.00 -1.29 -12.77
N ASP A 85 13.83 -1.76 -12.35
CA ASP A 85 13.62 -2.61 -11.16
C ASP A 85 14.10 -2.00 -9.83
N ASN A 86 14.26 -0.68 -9.75
CA ASN A 86 14.71 0.00 -8.54
C ASN A 86 14.06 1.38 -8.33
N TRP A 87 14.06 1.86 -7.08
CA TRP A 87 13.65 3.24 -6.77
C TRP A 87 14.80 4.21 -7.03
N ARG A 88 14.49 5.35 -7.65
CA ARG A 88 15.44 6.42 -7.97
C ARG A 88 14.87 7.79 -7.63
N GLY A 89 15.73 8.81 -7.61
CA GLY A 89 15.37 10.20 -7.33
C GLY A 89 15.88 10.66 -5.97
N GLN A 90 15.06 11.44 -5.25
CA GLN A 90 15.43 12.14 -4.02
C GLN A 90 15.42 11.24 -2.76
N LEU A 91 15.95 10.03 -2.86
CA LEU A 91 15.94 9.04 -1.76
C LEU A 91 16.79 9.49 -0.56
N GLU A 92 17.96 10.08 -0.81
CA GLU A 92 18.84 10.57 0.25
C GLU A 92 18.24 11.78 0.97
N ASP A 93 17.66 12.71 0.20
CA ASP A 93 16.96 13.87 0.75
C ASP A 93 15.76 13.43 1.57
N TYR A 94 14.99 12.46 1.09
CA TYR A 94 13.89 11.85 1.84
C TYR A 94 14.36 11.31 3.18
N GLN A 95 15.42 10.50 3.18
CA GLN A 95 15.98 9.93 4.41
C GLN A 95 16.45 11.03 5.37
N LYS A 96 17.22 12.01 4.90
CA LYS A 96 17.74 13.14 5.72
C LYS A 96 16.60 13.97 6.33
N PHE A 97 15.58 14.25 5.52
CA PHE A 97 14.41 15.00 5.94
C PHE A 97 13.64 14.23 7.02
N LEU A 98 13.31 12.96 6.77
CA LEU A 98 12.50 12.15 7.67
C LEU A 98 13.18 11.92 9.02
N ILE A 99 14.46 11.51 9.03
CA ILE A 99 15.15 11.20 10.29
C ILE A 99 15.24 12.42 11.20
N SER A 100 15.31 13.62 10.62
CA SER A 100 15.48 14.87 11.33
C SER A 100 14.16 15.55 11.71
N PHE A 101 13.03 15.07 11.18
CA PHE A 101 11.73 15.72 11.36
C PHE A 101 11.17 15.44 12.75
N GLU A 102 10.93 16.50 13.52
CA GLU A 102 10.38 16.39 14.87
C GLU A 102 8.85 16.32 14.82
N CYS A 103 8.30 15.21 15.30
CA CYS A 103 6.86 14.98 15.35
C CYS A 103 6.48 14.15 16.57
N ASP A 104 5.21 14.24 16.96
CA ASP A 104 4.66 13.43 18.06
C ASP A 104 4.44 11.99 17.60
N LEU A 105 4.06 11.78 16.35
CA LEU A 105 3.78 10.48 15.77
C LEU A 105 4.29 10.38 14.33
N LEU A 106 5.15 9.40 14.06
CA LEU A 106 5.47 8.93 12.71
C LEU A 106 4.59 7.73 12.37
N VAL A 107 3.92 7.79 11.23
CA VAL A 107 3.12 6.70 10.66
C VAL A 107 3.75 6.30 9.33
N ASN A 108 4.36 5.12 9.28
CA ASN A 108 4.80 4.52 8.02
C ASN A 108 3.71 3.62 7.45
N ILE A 109 3.45 3.76 6.15
CA ILE A 109 2.47 2.94 5.45
C ILE A 109 3.15 1.92 4.55
N ALA A 110 2.63 0.70 4.66
CA ALA A 110 3.00 -0.46 3.89
C ALA A 110 4.48 -0.84 4.02
N LEU A 111 4.79 -2.02 3.51
CA LEU A 111 6.14 -2.57 3.42
C LEU A 111 6.46 -2.80 1.95
N ARG A 112 7.75 -2.92 1.61
CA ARG A 112 8.22 -2.98 0.23
C ARG A 112 8.00 -1.71 -0.58
N THR A 113 7.70 -0.61 0.10
CA THR A 113 7.60 0.72 -0.49
C THR A 113 8.89 1.48 -0.24
N TRP A 114 9.25 2.41 -1.12
CA TRP A 114 10.42 3.26 -0.89
C TRP A 114 10.30 4.07 0.41
N SER A 115 9.07 4.42 0.79
CA SER A 115 8.78 5.19 2.00
C SER A 115 9.18 4.40 3.25
N THR A 116 8.97 3.09 3.30
CA THR A 116 9.34 2.29 4.46
C THR A 116 10.72 1.67 4.33
N ASP A 117 11.07 1.05 3.19
CA ASP A 117 12.26 0.20 3.09
C ASP A 117 13.58 0.98 3.22
N TYR A 118 13.62 2.23 2.76
CA TYR A 118 14.85 3.02 2.74
C TYR A 118 15.18 3.64 4.10
N ILE A 119 14.26 3.62 5.07
CA ILE A 119 14.48 4.22 6.38
C ILE A 119 14.71 3.17 7.48
N LEU A 120 14.56 1.88 7.20
CA LEU A 120 14.56 0.82 8.22
C LEU A 120 15.85 0.76 9.04
N ASP A 121 17.00 0.91 8.41
CA ASP A 121 18.30 0.91 9.12
C ASP A 121 18.58 2.22 9.85
N LYS A 122 17.85 3.29 9.50
CA LYS A 122 17.99 4.64 10.05
C LYS A 122 16.94 4.95 11.11
N PHE A 123 16.01 4.02 11.36
CA PHE A 123 14.92 4.18 12.31
C PHE A 123 15.32 4.55 13.75
N PRO A 124 16.47 4.09 14.28
CA PRO A 124 16.98 4.55 15.58
C PRO A 124 17.24 6.06 15.63
N LEU A 125 17.57 6.68 14.49
CA LEU A 125 17.93 8.09 14.39
C LEU A 125 16.70 9.00 14.25
N VAL A 126 15.52 8.43 13.99
CA VAL A 126 14.29 9.18 13.76
C VAL A 126 13.85 9.87 15.04
N LYS A 127 13.66 11.20 14.97
CA LYS A 127 13.27 12.07 16.08
C LYS A 127 11.79 12.02 16.52
N ALA A 128 10.96 11.23 15.84
CA ALA A 128 9.55 11.05 16.22
C ALA A 128 9.41 10.46 17.63
N LYS A 129 8.51 11.02 18.46
CA LYS A 129 8.26 10.54 19.84
C LYS A 129 7.62 9.15 19.85
N LYS A 130 6.72 8.89 18.91
CA LYS A 130 6.07 7.60 18.67
C LYS A 130 6.19 7.22 17.20
N LYS A 131 6.32 5.91 16.94
CA LYS A 131 6.54 5.34 15.61
C LYS A 131 5.60 4.16 15.43
N ILE A 132 4.76 4.23 14.41
CA ILE A 132 3.86 3.13 14.07
C ILE A 132 4.04 2.74 12.61
N LEU A 133 3.84 1.46 12.34
CA LEU A 133 3.75 0.92 10.99
C LEU A 133 2.31 0.48 10.77
N ARG A 134 1.69 0.86 9.66
CA ARG A 134 0.40 0.33 9.25
C ARG A 134 0.59 -0.47 7.97
N SER A 135 0.36 -1.77 8.06
CA SER A 135 0.58 -2.70 6.95
C SER A 135 -0.73 -3.03 6.25
N HIS A 136 -0.77 -2.85 4.92
CA HIS A 136 -1.90 -3.21 4.07
C HIS A 136 -1.64 -4.48 3.23
N GLU A 137 -0.37 -4.83 2.99
CA GLU A 137 0.04 -5.95 2.14
C GLU A 137 1.09 -6.82 2.85
N GLU A 138 0.64 -7.90 3.46
CA GLU A 138 1.49 -8.74 4.33
C GLU A 138 1.97 -10.02 3.63
N TRP A 139 1.26 -10.45 2.58
CA TRP A 139 1.62 -11.62 1.76
C TRP A 139 3.05 -11.54 1.25
N SER A 140 3.49 -10.37 0.83
CA SER A 140 4.82 -10.15 0.30
C SER A 140 5.93 -10.38 1.37
N ILE A 141 5.65 -10.17 2.66
CA ILE A 141 6.64 -10.41 3.73
C ILE A 141 6.76 -11.90 4.04
N MET A 142 5.67 -12.65 3.79
CA MET A 142 5.50 -14.05 4.17
C MET A 142 5.82 -15.02 3.04
N ASP A 143 5.58 -14.64 1.78
CA ASP A 143 6.01 -15.41 0.59
C ASP A 143 7.54 -15.53 0.49
N ASN A 144 8.27 -14.66 1.20
CA ASN A 144 9.71 -14.76 1.40
C ASN A 144 10.11 -15.69 2.55
N ILE A 145 9.26 -16.62 3.00
CA ILE A 145 9.75 -17.84 3.66
C ILE A 145 10.40 -18.69 2.56
N VAL A 146 11.53 -18.18 2.08
CA VAL A 146 12.41 -18.80 1.12
C VAL A 146 12.94 -20.04 1.82
N SER A 147 12.42 -21.21 1.48
CA SER A 147 12.94 -22.46 2.05
C SER A 147 14.46 -22.49 1.87
N TRP A 148 15.18 -23.13 2.79
CA TRP A 148 16.64 -23.25 2.73
C TRP A 148 17.15 -23.68 1.34
N LYS A 149 16.34 -24.47 0.61
CA LYS A 149 16.60 -24.89 -0.77
C LYS A 149 16.65 -23.72 -1.76
N ARG A 150 15.75 -22.74 -1.63
CA ARG A 150 15.72 -21.56 -2.49
C ARG A 150 16.83 -20.57 -2.12
N PHE A 151 17.18 -20.45 -0.83
CA PHE A 151 18.36 -19.70 -0.39
C PHE A 151 19.65 -20.26 -1.01
N ILE A 152 19.87 -21.58 -0.92
CA ILE A 152 21.02 -22.25 -1.54
C ILE A 152 21.01 -22.00 -3.06
N LYS A 153 19.85 -22.14 -3.72
CA LYS A 153 19.72 -21.93 -5.16
C LYS A 153 20.08 -20.50 -5.57
N ASP A 154 19.63 -19.50 -4.82
CA ASP A 154 19.89 -18.09 -5.11
C ASP A 154 21.34 -17.71 -4.78
N ALA A 155 21.93 -18.27 -3.72
CA ALA A 155 23.37 -18.14 -3.42
C ALA A 155 24.26 -18.79 -4.49
N LEU A 156 23.90 -19.98 -4.98
CA LEU A 156 24.58 -20.65 -6.11
C LEU A 156 24.44 -19.83 -7.39
N LYS A 157 23.25 -19.28 -7.67
CA LYS A 157 23.06 -18.39 -8.82
C LYS A 157 23.93 -17.15 -8.72
N ALA A 158 23.99 -16.50 -7.56
CA ALA A 158 24.86 -15.33 -7.31
C ALA A 158 26.32 -15.65 -7.65
N LEU A 159 26.79 -16.81 -7.17
CA LEU A 159 28.15 -17.28 -7.33
C LEU A 159 28.46 -17.68 -8.78
N LEU A 160 27.49 -18.27 -9.49
CA LEU A 160 27.65 -18.76 -10.87
C LEU A 160 27.46 -17.68 -11.94
N THR A 161 26.65 -16.65 -11.70
CA THR A 161 26.30 -15.66 -12.73
C THR A 161 27.15 -14.40 -12.69
N LEU A 162 28.05 -14.25 -11.70
CA LEU A 162 28.78 -12.99 -11.42
C LEU A 162 27.87 -11.75 -11.36
N HIS A 163 26.55 -11.94 -11.31
CA HIS A 163 25.61 -10.86 -11.14
C HIS A 163 25.79 -10.37 -9.71
N ILE A 164 26.10 -9.08 -9.59
CA ILE A 164 26.05 -8.38 -8.32
C ILE A 164 24.59 -8.44 -7.89
N ILE A 165 24.25 -9.41 -7.03
CA ILE A 165 23.02 -9.31 -6.27
C ILE A 165 23.19 -8.03 -5.47
N HIS A 166 22.48 -6.98 -5.88
CA HIS A 166 22.38 -5.77 -5.09
C HIS A 166 21.81 -6.20 -3.75
N ARG A 167 22.68 -6.20 -2.73
CA ARG A 167 22.39 -6.72 -1.39
C ARG A 167 21.08 -6.15 -0.86
N ASP A 168 20.81 -4.89 -1.19
CA ASP A 168 19.66 -4.11 -0.75
C ASP A 168 18.34 -4.48 -1.42
N SER A 169 18.34 -5.12 -2.60
CA SER A 169 17.12 -5.57 -3.28
C SER A 169 16.83 -7.06 -3.06
N HIS A 170 17.73 -7.81 -2.42
CA HIS A 170 17.52 -9.24 -2.19
C HIS A 170 16.39 -9.48 -1.17
N PRO A 171 15.36 -10.30 -1.49
CA PRO A 171 14.17 -10.48 -0.64
C PRO A 171 14.47 -10.90 0.80
N TRP A 172 15.49 -11.76 1.01
CA TRP A 172 15.93 -12.19 2.34
C TRP A 172 16.54 -11.04 3.16
N TRP A 173 17.35 -10.19 2.53
CA TRP A 173 18.00 -9.08 3.23
C TRP A 173 16.96 -8.03 3.64
N GLN A 174 16.00 -7.74 2.76
CA GLN A 174 14.86 -6.87 3.09
C GLN A 174 14.04 -7.42 4.26
N GLN A 175 13.78 -8.72 4.28
CA GLN A 175 13.07 -9.36 5.40
C GLN A 175 13.88 -9.29 6.71
N TYR A 176 15.20 -9.49 6.64
CA TYR A 176 16.09 -9.36 7.80
C TYR A 176 16.12 -7.93 8.35
N ARG A 177 16.30 -6.92 7.48
CA ARG A 177 16.28 -5.50 7.87
C ARG A 177 14.96 -5.11 8.50
N PHE A 178 13.85 -5.57 7.92
CA PHE A 178 12.53 -5.37 8.45
C PHE A 178 12.35 -6.01 9.84
N LYS A 179 12.65 -7.30 10.01
CA LYS A 179 12.56 -7.94 11.33
C LYS A 179 13.43 -7.23 12.38
N LYS A 180 14.62 -6.77 11.99
CA LYS A 180 15.53 -6.04 12.88
C LYS A 180 15.00 -4.66 13.26
N SER A 181 14.23 -4.02 12.39
CA SER A 181 13.68 -2.68 12.62
C SER A 181 12.36 -2.68 13.40
N LEU A 182 11.63 -3.80 13.41
CA LEU A 182 10.35 -3.96 14.13
C LEU A 182 10.38 -3.49 15.58
N LYS A 183 11.48 -3.76 16.30
CA LYS A 183 11.66 -3.35 17.70
C LYS A 183 11.68 -1.83 17.93
N TYR A 184 11.81 -1.03 16.87
CA TYR A 184 11.80 0.43 16.95
C TYR A 184 10.42 1.04 16.71
N TYR A 185 9.42 0.23 16.34
CA TYR A 185 8.03 0.66 16.29
C TYR A 185 7.38 0.43 17.65
N ASP A 186 6.58 1.39 18.10
CA ASP A 186 5.74 1.26 19.29
C ASP A 186 4.59 0.27 19.04
N CYS A 187 4.06 0.25 17.81
CA CYS A 187 3.02 -0.68 17.38
C CYS A 187 3.05 -0.88 15.86
N VAL A 188 2.77 -2.11 15.45
CA VAL A 188 2.48 -2.46 14.05
C VAL A 188 1.00 -2.78 13.93
N TYR A 189 0.30 -2.00 13.12
CA TYR A 189 -1.11 -2.17 12.87
C TYR A 189 -1.36 -2.95 11.59
N SER A 190 -2.12 -4.04 11.72
CA SER A 190 -2.74 -4.74 10.59
C SER A 190 -4.16 -4.21 10.36
N LEU A 191 -4.73 -4.48 9.19
CA LEU A 191 -6.10 -4.05 8.88
C LEU A 191 -7.18 -4.85 9.61
N HIS A 192 -6.92 -6.13 9.90
CA HIS A 192 -7.83 -7.04 10.56
C HIS A 192 -7.08 -8.20 11.23
N LYS A 193 -7.73 -8.90 12.18
CA LYS A 193 -7.12 -10.07 12.87
C LYS A 193 -6.75 -11.21 11.95
N GLY A 194 -7.56 -11.45 10.91
CA GLY A 194 -7.31 -12.54 9.95
C GLY A 194 -6.19 -12.24 8.94
N SER A 195 -5.42 -11.19 9.17
CA SER A 195 -4.37 -10.76 8.25
C SER A 195 -3.15 -11.64 8.48
N HIS A 196 -2.56 -12.19 7.42
CA HIS A 196 -1.51 -13.21 7.57
C HIS A 196 -0.30 -12.70 8.38
N GLY A 197 0.03 -11.43 8.23
CA GLY A 197 1.08 -10.74 8.95
C GLY A 197 0.75 -10.49 10.42
N TYR A 198 -0.52 -10.42 10.82
CA TYR A 198 -0.91 -10.15 12.21
C TYR A 198 -0.32 -11.21 13.17
N ASP A 199 -0.59 -12.49 12.91
CA ASP A 199 -0.05 -13.59 13.73
C ASP A 199 1.45 -13.77 13.53
N TYR A 200 1.95 -13.53 12.31
CA TYR A 200 3.37 -13.68 11.98
C TYR A 200 4.27 -12.64 12.67
N LEU A 201 3.80 -11.40 12.83
CA LEU A 201 4.59 -10.30 13.38
C LEU A 201 4.52 -10.22 14.91
N LYS A 202 3.47 -10.76 15.52
CA LYS A 202 3.23 -10.75 16.97
C LYS A 202 4.42 -11.22 17.84
N PRO A 203 5.23 -12.22 17.43
CA PRO A 203 6.43 -12.61 18.20
C PRO A 203 7.56 -11.58 18.17
N TYR A 204 7.54 -10.61 17.24
CA TYR A 204 8.63 -9.69 16.97
C TYR A 204 8.34 -8.23 17.37
N CYS A 205 7.07 -7.88 17.56
CA CYS A 205 6.64 -6.53 17.94
C CYS A 205 5.26 -6.53 18.62
N THR A 206 4.90 -5.40 19.21
CA THR A 206 3.51 -5.11 19.57
C THR A 206 2.70 -4.98 18.29
N ALA A 207 1.71 -5.85 18.11
CA ALA A 207 0.82 -5.86 16.95
C ALA A 207 -0.64 -5.60 17.37
N ASP A 208 -1.34 -4.74 16.65
CA ASP A 208 -2.75 -4.42 16.89
C ASP A 208 -3.48 -4.15 15.56
N ILE A 209 -4.72 -3.69 15.61
CA ILE A 209 -5.59 -3.51 14.45
C ILE A 209 -5.93 -2.04 14.27
N LEU A 210 -5.63 -1.51 13.08
CA LEU A 210 -6.12 -0.21 12.64
C LEU A 210 -6.81 -0.39 11.28
N PRO A 211 -8.15 -0.51 11.26
CA PRO A 211 -8.87 -0.76 10.03
C PRO A 211 -8.71 0.39 9.03
N ASN A 212 -9.17 0.18 7.80
CA ASN A 212 -9.11 1.14 6.70
C ASN A 212 -10.03 2.36 6.91
N GLY A 213 -9.85 3.13 7.98
CA GLY A 213 -10.40 4.49 8.16
C GLY A 213 -11.93 4.66 8.02
N VAL A 214 -12.69 3.59 7.75
CA VAL A 214 -14.13 3.62 7.81
C VAL A 214 -14.46 3.52 9.28
N PHE A 215 -14.72 4.66 9.91
CA PHE A 215 -15.33 4.64 11.23
C PHE A 215 -16.62 3.83 11.12
N GLU A 216 -16.99 3.08 12.15
CA GLU A 216 -18.17 2.21 12.12
C GLU A 216 -19.44 2.94 11.63
N LYS A 217 -19.56 4.24 11.97
CA LYS A 217 -20.62 5.15 11.50
C LYS A 217 -20.65 5.41 9.99
N ASP A 218 -19.52 5.22 9.31
CA ASP A 218 -19.32 5.46 7.87
C ASP A 218 -19.38 4.15 7.07
N ILE A 219 -19.51 2.99 7.74
CA ILE A 219 -19.78 1.70 7.10
C ILE A 219 -21.26 1.69 6.72
N CYS A 220 -21.57 2.09 5.49
CA CYS A 220 -22.91 1.87 4.95
C CYS A 220 -23.13 0.36 4.78
N PRO A 221 -24.28 -0.20 5.23
CA PRO A 221 -24.63 -1.57 4.92
C PRO A 221 -24.60 -1.77 3.40
N PRO A 222 -24.24 -2.97 2.90
CA PRO A 222 -24.17 -3.23 1.48
C PRO A 222 -25.46 -2.74 0.84
N LYS A 223 -25.34 -1.90 -0.21
CA LYS A 223 -26.50 -1.45 -0.98
C LYS A 223 -27.24 -2.71 -1.39
N THR A 224 -28.42 -2.92 -0.82
CA THR A 224 -29.28 -4.02 -1.21
C THR A 224 -29.50 -3.84 -2.69
N ILE A 225 -28.94 -4.73 -3.51
CA ILE A 225 -29.28 -4.75 -4.93
C ILE A 225 -30.78 -5.00 -4.93
N ALA A 226 -31.56 -3.98 -5.31
CA ALA A 226 -33.01 -4.10 -5.36
C ALA A 226 -33.32 -5.35 -6.21
N SER A 227 -34.14 -6.24 -5.67
CA SER A 227 -34.54 -7.51 -6.29
C SER A 227 -35.03 -7.35 -7.74
N ALA A 228 -35.44 -6.14 -8.13
CA ALA A 228 -35.75 -5.75 -9.49
C ALA A 228 -34.62 -6.03 -10.52
N LEU A 229 -33.34 -6.01 -10.12
CA LEU A 229 -32.22 -6.37 -11.02
C LEU A 229 -32.05 -7.90 -11.17
N THR A 230 -32.50 -8.67 -10.18
CA THR A 230 -32.45 -10.15 -10.21
C THR A 230 -33.62 -10.72 -11.03
N GLU A 231 -34.78 -10.08 -11.01
CA GLU A 231 -35.95 -10.49 -11.82
C GLU A 231 -35.74 -10.25 -13.32
N GLN A 232 -35.04 -9.17 -13.71
CA GLN A 232 -34.72 -8.92 -15.13
C GLN A 232 -33.75 -9.95 -15.73
N GLN A 233 -32.85 -10.54 -14.93
CA GLN A 233 -31.97 -11.63 -15.41
C GLN A 233 -32.69 -12.97 -15.50
N ASN A 234 -33.61 -13.27 -14.58
CA ASN A 234 -34.40 -14.52 -14.67
C ASN A 234 -35.36 -14.50 -15.86
N ASN A 235 -35.98 -13.35 -16.16
CA ASN A 235 -36.89 -13.24 -17.30
C ASN A 235 -36.18 -13.35 -18.66
N ARG A 236 -34.96 -12.79 -18.79
CA ARG A 236 -34.14 -12.95 -20.02
C ARG A 236 -33.71 -14.39 -20.27
N THR A 237 -33.46 -15.16 -19.21
CA THR A 237 -33.03 -16.57 -19.35
C THR A 237 -34.21 -17.46 -19.76
N THR A 238 -35.43 -17.13 -19.33
CA THR A 238 -36.65 -17.89 -19.65
C THR A 238 -37.11 -17.65 -21.09
N GLU A 239 -36.96 -16.44 -21.63
CA GLU A 239 -37.25 -16.15 -23.04
C GLU A 239 -36.25 -16.80 -24.01
N GLN A 240 -34.96 -16.90 -23.64
CA GLN A 240 -33.96 -17.59 -24.48
C GLN A 240 -34.13 -19.12 -24.51
N GLN A 241 -34.65 -19.74 -23.46
CA GLN A 241 -34.94 -21.18 -23.45
C GLN A 241 -36.19 -21.51 -24.28
N ASN A 242 -37.27 -20.73 -24.19
CA ASN A 242 -38.48 -20.98 -24.97
C ASN A 242 -38.25 -20.82 -26.48
N ASN A 243 -37.40 -19.87 -26.91
CA ASN A 243 -37.10 -19.69 -28.33
C ASN A 243 -36.22 -20.81 -28.92
N ARG A 244 -35.44 -21.54 -28.09
CA ARG A 244 -34.63 -22.68 -28.55
C ARG A 244 -35.44 -23.97 -28.75
N THR A 245 -36.55 -24.14 -28.04
CA THR A 245 -37.40 -25.33 -28.18
C THR A 245 -38.22 -25.31 -29.48
N THR A 246 -38.58 -24.12 -29.98
CA THR A 246 -39.38 -23.97 -31.21
C THR A 246 -38.56 -24.22 -32.48
N GLU A 247 -37.24 -23.96 -32.47
CA GLU A 247 -36.37 -24.21 -33.64
C GLU A 247 -35.96 -25.68 -33.84
N GLN A 248 -36.11 -26.54 -32.82
CA GLN A 248 -35.75 -27.96 -32.92
C GLN A 248 -36.83 -28.85 -33.54
N LEU A 249 -38.07 -28.36 -33.71
CA LEU A 249 -39.19 -29.13 -34.27
C LEU A 249 -39.32 -29.05 -35.80
N SER A 250 -38.47 -28.29 -36.49
CA SER A 250 -38.60 -28.02 -37.93
C SER A 250 -37.40 -28.47 -38.78
N ARG A 251 -36.81 -29.64 -38.53
CA ARG A 251 -35.83 -30.26 -39.44
C ARG A 251 -36.25 -31.68 -39.87
N PRO A 252 -36.41 -31.96 -41.18
CA PRO A 252 -36.74 -33.29 -41.66
C PRO A 252 -35.51 -34.20 -41.66
N SER A 253 -35.76 -35.47 -41.29
CA SER A 253 -34.81 -36.58 -41.25
C SER A 253 -34.41 -37.02 -42.66
N PHE A 254 -33.11 -37.16 -42.93
CA PHE A 254 -32.61 -37.97 -44.05
C PHE A 254 -31.69 -39.08 -43.55
N LYS A 255 -32.02 -40.29 -44.01
CA LYS A 255 -31.41 -41.57 -43.69
C LYS A 255 -30.02 -41.75 -44.30
N THR A 256 -29.23 -42.50 -43.56
CA THR A 256 -28.13 -43.39 -43.91
C THR A 256 -28.08 -43.90 -45.36
N LEU A 257 -26.86 -44.05 -45.90
CA LEU A 257 -26.44 -45.28 -46.59
C LEU A 257 -24.92 -45.45 -46.59
N SER A 258 -24.53 -46.67 -46.22
CA SER A 258 -23.23 -47.31 -46.23
C SER A 258 -22.75 -47.67 -47.64
N THR A 259 -21.47 -47.50 -47.92
CA THR A 259 -20.43 -48.56 -48.08
C THR A 259 -19.08 -47.91 -48.21
#